data_AF-A0A931LJ12-F1
#
_entry.id   AF-A0A931LJ12-F1
#
_cell.length_a   1.000
_cell.length_b   1.000
_cell.length_c   1.000
_cell.angle_alpha   90.00
_cell.angle_beta   90.00
_cell.angle_gamma   90.00
#
_symmetry.space_group_name_H-M   'P 1'
#
loop_
_entity.id
_entity.type
_entity.pdbx_description
1 polymer ?
#
loop_
_entity_poly.entity_id
_entity_poly.type
_entity_poly.pdbx_seq_one_letter_code
_entity_poly.pdbx_strand_id
1 'polypeptide(L)'
;MWDEVANWATAHGYDIKPGDGYGKAVDHPVYSVSWHKAVKWANARSEKEGLTPAYYTDSTQATVYRTGSVNVPTEGVKWSATGYRLPTEAEWEKAARGGGPGIVSVE
;
A
#
# COMPACT_ATOMS: atom_id res chain seq x y z
N MET A 1 -5.05 -11.67 7.50
CA MET A 1 -4.24 -11.00 6.45
C MET A 1 -4.04 -9.50 6.70
N TRP A 2 -5.04 -8.72 7.12
CA TRP A 2 -4.85 -7.31 7.56
C TRP A 2 -4.32 -7.19 8.99
N ASP A 3 -5.00 -7.84 9.95
CA ASP A 3 -4.70 -7.70 11.38
C ASP A 3 -3.29 -8.17 11.76
N GLU A 4 -2.74 -9.13 11.03
CA GLU A 4 -1.37 -9.60 11.25
C GLU A 4 -0.32 -8.51 10.96
N VAL A 5 -0.47 -7.83 9.82
CA VAL A 5 0.40 -6.70 9.47
C VAL A 5 0.10 -5.52 10.38
N ALA A 6 -1.16 -5.25 10.70
CA ALA A 6 -1.53 -4.16 11.61
C ALA A 6 -0.95 -4.37 13.03
N ASN A 7 -0.98 -5.60 13.56
CA ASN A 7 -0.33 -5.96 14.83
C ASN A 7 1.17 -5.68 14.81
N TRP A 8 1.85 -6.10 13.74
CA TRP A 8 3.28 -5.80 13.56
C TRP A 8 3.51 -4.29 13.46
N ALA A 9 2.68 -3.59 12.70
CA ALA A 9 2.81 -2.17 12.42
C ALA A 9 2.66 -1.32 13.69
N THR A 10 1.73 -1.68 14.59
CA THR A 10 1.58 -0.99 15.88
C THR A 10 2.87 -1.05 16.73
N ALA A 11 3.60 -2.17 16.68
CA ALA A 11 4.89 -2.31 17.37
C ALA A 11 6.04 -1.56 16.67
N HIS A 12 5.87 -1.18 15.40
CA HIS A 12 6.88 -0.52 14.57
C HIS A 12 6.56 0.96 14.30
N GLY A 13 5.70 1.55 15.14
CA GLY A 13 5.42 2.99 15.12
C GLY A 13 4.42 3.43 14.05
N TYR A 14 3.63 2.52 13.49
CA TYR A 14 2.51 2.87 12.64
C TYR A 14 1.23 3.08 13.46
N ASP A 15 0.42 4.07 13.07
CA ASP A 15 -0.88 4.36 13.67
C ASP A 15 -2.04 3.59 13.00
N ILE A 16 -1.76 2.36 12.54
CA ILE A 16 -2.77 1.40 12.08
C ILE A 16 -2.94 0.32 13.14
N LYS A 17 -4.19 -0.08 13.38
CA LYS A 17 -4.56 -1.06 14.40
C LYS A 17 -5.34 -2.23 13.82
N PRO A 18 -5.30 -3.41 14.44
CA PRO A 18 -6.25 -4.47 14.16
C PRO A 18 -7.69 -3.95 14.30
N GLY A 19 -8.56 -4.30 13.37
CA GLY A 19 -9.96 -3.81 13.36
C GLY A 19 -10.19 -2.38 12.84
N ASP A 20 -9.14 -1.67 12.38
CA ASP A 20 -9.29 -0.33 11.77
C ASP A 20 -10.03 -0.31 10.42
N GLY A 21 -10.30 -1.49 9.85
CA GLY A 21 -11.15 -1.69 8.68
C GLY A 21 -12.13 -2.83 8.94
N TYR A 22 -13.29 -2.77 8.29
CA TYR A 22 -14.33 -3.76 8.48
C TYR A 22 -14.09 -4.94 7.53
N GLY A 23 -13.99 -6.13 8.08
CA GLY A 23 -13.90 -7.40 7.37
C GLY A 23 -14.18 -8.46 8.41
N LYS A 24 -15.44 -8.92 8.50
CA LYS A 24 -15.91 -9.75 9.63
C LYS A 24 -15.25 -11.14 9.71
N ALA A 25 -14.54 -11.56 8.66
CA ALA A 25 -13.83 -12.84 8.58
C ALA A 25 -12.44 -12.63 7.93
N VAL A 26 -11.50 -13.53 8.24
CA VAL A 26 -10.09 -13.45 7.78
C VAL A 26 -9.94 -13.45 6.25
N ASP A 27 -10.96 -13.93 5.53
CA ASP A 27 -11.03 -14.08 4.07
C ASP A 27 -11.89 -13.00 3.39
N HIS A 28 -12.43 -12.05 4.16
CA HIS A 28 -13.25 -10.97 3.60
C HIS A 28 -12.37 -9.76 3.24
N PRO A 29 -12.64 -9.08 2.12
CA PRO A 29 -11.95 -7.85 1.80
C PRO A 29 -12.21 -6.82 2.91
N VAL A 30 -11.13 -6.20 3.38
CA VAL A 30 -11.24 -5.12 4.36
C VAL A 30 -11.80 -3.89 3.66
N TYR A 31 -12.94 -3.39 4.13
CA TYR A 31 -13.61 -2.20 3.61
C TYR A 31 -13.65 -1.07 4.65
N SER A 32 -13.94 0.16 4.21
CA SER A 32 -13.90 1.40 5.02
C SER A 32 -12.50 1.81 5.52
N VAL A 33 -11.46 1.43 4.79
CA VAL A 33 -10.08 1.85 5.05
C VAL A 33 -9.81 3.14 4.27
N SER A 34 -9.37 4.20 4.95
CA SER A 34 -8.96 5.43 4.25
C SER A 34 -7.68 5.19 3.45
N TRP A 35 -7.47 5.98 2.40
CA TRP A 35 -6.25 5.90 1.59
C TRP A 35 -4.98 5.96 2.45
N HIS A 36 -4.95 6.83 3.46
CA HIS A 36 -3.83 6.93 4.41
C HIS A 36 -3.55 5.63 5.16
N LYS A 37 -4.58 4.90 5.61
CA LYS A 37 -4.40 3.61 6.27
C LYS A 37 -3.92 2.54 5.29
N ALA A 38 -4.42 2.56 4.05
CA ALA A 38 -4.01 1.60 3.02
C ALA A 38 -2.52 1.74 2.63
N VAL A 39 -2.03 2.96 2.43
CA VAL A 39 -0.62 3.19 2.09
C VAL A 39 0.33 2.90 3.26
N LYS A 40 -0.09 3.21 4.50
CA LYS A 40 0.67 2.83 5.71
C LYS A 40 0.75 1.33 5.87
N TRP A 41 -0.34 0.61 5.59
CA TRP A 41 -0.34 -0.85 5.61
C TRP A 41 0.62 -1.43 4.56
N ALA A 42 0.64 -0.87 3.34
CA ALA A 42 1.59 -1.27 2.31
C ALA A 42 3.05 -1.05 2.74
N ASN A 43 3.35 0.11 3.34
CA ASN A 43 4.66 0.38 3.93
C ASN A 43 5.01 -0.61 5.04
N ALA A 44 4.11 -0.83 6.01
CA ALA A 44 4.33 -1.74 7.12
C ALA A 44 4.57 -3.18 6.64
N ARG A 45 3.82 -3.63 5.62
CA ARG A 45 4.05 -4.94 5.00
C ARG A 45 5.41 -5.02 4.33
N SER A 46 5.80 -3.96 3.63
CA SER A 46 7.11 -3.88 2.98
C SER A 46 8.22 -4.04 4.00
N GLU A 47 8.19 -3.26 5.09
CA GLU A 47 9.20 -3.32 6.14
C GLU A 47 9.19 -4.68 6.87
N LYS A 48 8.01 -5.25 7.12
CA LYS A 48 7.88 -6.59 7.73
C LYS A 48 8.56 -7.68 6.89
N GLU A 49 8.51 -7.55 5.57
CA GLU A 49 9.15 -8.48 4.64
C GLU A 49 10.60 -8.06 4.26
N GLY A 50 11.15 -7.02 4.90
CA GLY A 50 12.51 -6.53 4.65
C GLY A 50 12.67 -5.77 3.33
N LEU A 51 11.57 -5.33 2.73
CA LEU A 51 11.54 -4.55 1.49
C LEU A 51 11.59 -3.05 1.77
N THR A 52 11.96 -2.26 0.76
CA THR A 52 12.02 -0.80 0.90
C THR A 52 10.60 -0.22 0.86
N PRO A 53 10.17 0.59 1.85
CA PRO A 53 8.85 1.23 1.83
C PRO A 53 8.73 2.24 0.67
N ALA A 54 7.51 2.36 0.15
CA ALA A 54 7.22 3.16 -1.04
C ALA A 54 6.72 4.58 -0.72
N TYR A 55 6.06 4.80 0.43
CA TYR A 55 5.46 6.10 0.76
C TYR A 55 6.24 6.84 1.86
N TYR A 56 6.56 8.11 1.60
CA TYR A 56 7.27 9.01 2.51
C TYR A 56 6.46 10.28 2.75
N THR A 57 6.75 11.02 3.81
CA THR A 57 5.96 12.21 4.20
C THR A 57 6.11 13.40 3.24
N ASP A 58 7.20 13.44 2.48
CA ASP A 58 7.57 14.55 1.62
C ASP A 58 8.50 14.06 0.48
N SER A 59 8.85 14.98 -0.43
CA SER A 59 9.69 14.71 -1.60
C SER A 59 11.15 14.38 -1.27
N THR A 60 11.61 14.61 -0.04
CA THR A 60 12.99 14.25 0.37
C THR A 60 13.14 12.74 0.56
N GLN A 61 12.01 12.02 0.72
CA GLN A 61 11.99 10.59 1.00
C GLN A 61 12.85 10.19 2.21
N ALA A 62 13.03 11.11 3.16
CA ALA A 62 13.80 10.87 4.38
C ALA A 62 12.98 10.18 5.47
N THR A 63 11.69 10.52 5.57
CA THR A 63 10.80 10.03 6.62
C THR A 63 9.73 9.12 6.04
N VAL A 64 9.77 7.84 6.42
CA VAL A 64 8.76 6.86 6.03
C VAL A 64 7.40 7.28 6.58
N TYR A 65 6.36 7.23 5.74
CA TYR A 65 5.02 7.57 6.18
C TYR A 65 4.45 6.46 7.07
N ARG A 66 4.50 6.69 8.39
CA ARG A 66 4.02 5.75 9.43
C ARG A 66 2.83 6.27 10.23
N THR A 67 2.72 7.58 10.46
CA THR A 67 1.70 8.18 11.35
C THR A 67 1.08 9.46 10.77
N GLY A 68 -0.10 9.83 11.28
CA GLY A 68 -0.81 11.07 10.94
C GLY A 68 -1.53 11.01 9.59
N SER A 69 -2.23 12.07 9.21
CA SER A 69 -2.88 12.16 7.89
C SER A 69 -2.11 13.16 7.05
N VAL A 70 -0.98 12.72 6.49
CA VAL A 70 -0.12 13.55 5.65
C VAL A 70 -0.62 13.48 4.22
N ASN A 71 -0.70 14.64 3.57
CA ASN A 71 -0.89 14.70 2.13
C ASN A 71 0.44 14.34 1.46
N VAL A 72 0.61 13.08 1.10
CA VAL A 72 1.84 12.57 0.49
C VAL A 72 1.91 13.09 -0.95
N PRO A 73 2.91 13.92 -1.30
CA PRO A 73 3.09 14.38 -2.67
C PRO A 73 3.53 13.22 -3.57
N THR A 74 3.31 13.32 -4.87
CA THR A 74 3.71 12.28 -5.85
C THR A 74 5.21 11.97 -5.79
N GLU A 75 6.03 12.97 -5.48
CA GLU A 75 7.48 12.88 -5.30
C GLU A 75 7.87 12.20 -3.98
N GLY A 76 6.96 12.18 -3.01
CA GLY A 76 7.09 11.41 -1.77
C GLY A 76 6.81 9.92 -1.96
N VAL A 77 6.39 9.51 -3.16
CA VAL A 77 6.31 8.10 -3.55
C VAL A 77 7.63 7.68 -4.20
N LYS A 78 8.32 6.75 -3.55
CA LYS A 78 9.54 6.14 -4.09
C LYS A 78 9.17 5.05 -5.09
N TRP A 79 9.03 5.44 -6.35
CA TRP A 79 8.64 4.55 -7.45
C TRP A 79 9.62 3.39 -7.70
N SER A 80 10.88 3.54 -7.30
CA SER A 80 11.92 2.51 -7.38
C SER A 80 11.98 1.58 -6.16
N ALA A 81 11.08 1.74 -5.18
CA ALA A 81 11.03 0.88 -4.01
C ALA A 81 10.69 -0.57 -4.39
N THR A 82 11.32 -1.52 -3.71
CA THR A 82 11.04 -2.96 -3.86
C THR A 82 9.82 -3.42 -3.06
N GLY A 83 9.28 -2.54 -2.19
CA GLY A 83 8.12 -2.83 -1.36
C GLY A 83 6.79 -2.70 -2.07
N TYR A 84 5.74 -2.98 -1.32
CA TYR A 84 4.35 -2.86 -1.74
C TYR A 84 3.94 -1.39 -1.86
N ARG A 85 3.21 -1.12 -2.95
CA ARG A 85 2.50 0.14 -3.17
C ARG A 85 1.11 -0.15 -3.71
N LEU A 86 0.19 0.80 -3.54
CA LEU A 86 -1.07 0.74 -4.25
C LEU A 86 -0.79 0.83 -5.76
N PRO A 87 -1.52 0.05 -6.58
CA PRO A 87 -1.46 0.20 -8.02
C PRO A 87 -1.87 1.62 -8.39
N THR A 88 -1.22 2.20 -9.38
CA THR A 88 -1.75 3.39 -10.06
C THR A 88 -3.08 3.05 -10.74
N GLU A 89 -3.95 4.04 -11.01
CA GLU A 89 -5.20 3.79 -11.73
C GLU A 89 -4.95 3.08 -13.07
N ALA A 90 -3.89 3.44 -13.79
CA ALA A 90 -3.48 2.80 -15.04
C ALA A 90 -3.09 1.32 -14.87
N GLU A 91 -2.47 0.94 -13.75
CA GLU A 91 -2.15 -0.46 -13.43
C GLU A 91 -3.40 -1.23 -12.97
N TRP A 92 -4.30 -0.56 -12.25
CA TRP A 92 -5.58 -1.13 -11.83
C TRP A 92 -6.48 -1.45 -13.02
N GLU A 93 -6.57 -0.53 -13.99
CA GLU A 93 -7.31 -0.75 -15.23
C GLU A 93 -6.72 -1.86 -16.11
N LYS A 94 -5.40 -2.03 -16.09
CA LYS A 94 -4.71 -3.10 -16.83
C LYS A 94 -4.91 -4.46 -16.16
N ALA A 95 -4.92 -4.52 -14.83
CA ALA A 95 -5.19 -5.74 -14.07
C ALA A 95 -6.67 -6.15 -14.16
N ALA A 96 -7.60 -5.19 -14.10
CA ALA A 96 -9.04 -5.43 -14.17
C ALA A 96 -9.50 -5.92 -15.56
N ARG A 97 -8.76 -5.61 -16.63
CA ARG A 97 -9.05 -6.06 -18.01
C ARG A 97 -8.53 -7.46 -18.35
N GLY A 98 -7.91 -8.17 -17.39
CA GLY A 98 -7.39 -9.52 -17.61
C GLY A 98 -6.22 -9.51 -18.59
N GLY A 99 -4.99 -9.56 -18.07
CA GLY A 99 -3.81 -9.76 -18.92
C GLY A 99 -3.87 -11.10 -19.65
N GLY A 100 -4.43 -11.11 -20.85
CA GLY A 100 -4.26 -12.17 -21.84
C GLY A 100 -3.09 -11.84 -22.76
N PRO A 101 -2.20 -12.79 -23.08
CA PRO A 101 -1.11 -12.56 -24.03
C PRO A 101 -1.67 -12.50 -25.46
N GLY A 102 -1.39 -11.38 -26.15
CA GLY A 102 -1.34 -11.28 -27.60
C GLY A 102 -2.68 -11.14 -28.34
N ILE A 103 -2.88 -10.00 -29.00
CA ILE A 103 -3.11 -9.94 -30.44
C ILE A 103 -2.36 -8.70 -30.92
N VAL A 104 -1.26 -8.95 -31.63
CA VAL A 104 -0.66 -7.98 -32.55
C VAL A 104 -1.54 -8.04 -33.78
N SER A 105 -2.33 -7.01 -34.05
CA SER A 105 -2.79 -6.77 -35.42
C SER A 105 -1.74 -5.89 -36.08
N VAL A 106 -0.76 -6.57 -36.69
CA VAL A 106 -0.19 -6.09 -37.95
C VAL A 106 -1.28 -6.29 -39.00
N GLU A 107 -1.80 -5.20 -39.55
CA GLU A 107 -1.48 -4.67 -40.88
C GLU A 107 -2.02 -3.24 -40.99
#